data_AF-A0A3D3S869-F1
#
_entry.id   AF-A0A3D3S869-F1
#
_cell.length_a   1.000
_cell.length_b   1.000
_cell.length_c   1.000
_cell.angle_alpha   90.00
_cell.angle_beta   90.00
_cell.angle_gamma   90.00
#
_symmetry.space_group_name_H-M   'P 1'
#
loop_
_entity.id
_entity.type
_entity.pdbx_description
1 polymer ?
#
loop_
_entity_poly.entity_id
_entity_poly.type
_entity_poly.pdbx_seq_one_letter_code
_entity_poly.pdbx_strand_id
1 'polypeptide(L)'
;AGAALEQLAAMASDIIALSSGIAAPKADCASAMQASSAFLAADPRLEDLSDLSEYQSHCIAFSSLGMRSYGKNDEEQAVKAVAADARQKAKTLLEFIEFKESFPSHCALLERLDEFAREAAEAKRLADLMDFKDLGACAVAVLKRRKDLRAFWKNSIESIMIDEFQDNNEQQKELLYLLAEKRESFSEGIPSRENLEDDKLFFVGDEKQSIYRFRGADVAVFKKLSNEFAGKIPGNFVLSSNYRSSSSLIGFFNAFFRSVMAEDTESSRAFSADYSPMEPAQGNAGRPEGFQSSVCYRLLEAQEEDEESDGLPGQDPGSRLLEADDSLAFEIAHFIRRSRGE
;
A
#
# COMPACT_ATOMS: atom_id res chain seq x y z
N ALA A 1 9.71 5.75 -21.21
CA ALA A 1 9.24 6.62 -22.31
C ALA A 1 9.53 6.02 -23.68
N GLY A 2 10.80 5.86 -24.10
CA GLY A 2 11.15 5.37 -25.45
C GLY A 2 10.43 4.09 -25.89
N ALA A 3 10.55 3.00 -25.12
CA ALA A 3 9.85 1.76 -25.42
C ALA A 3 8.31 1.88 -25.48
N ALA A 4 7.72 2.81 -24.72
CA ALA A 4 6.28 3.03 -24.74
C ALA A 4 5.83 3.84 -25.98
N LEU A 5 6.66 4.76 -26.45
CA LEU A 5 6.43 5.50 -27.70
C LEU A 5 6.60 4.57 -28.92
N GLU A 6 7.59 3.68 -28.92
CA GLU A 6 7.74 2.65 -29.97
C GLU A 6 6.53 1.71 -30.03
N GLN A 7 6.02 1.29 -28.86
CA GLN A 7 4.79 0.48 -28.79
C GLN A 7 3.58 1.24 -29.33
N LEU A 8 3.44 2.53 -28.98
CA LEU A 8 2.34 3.34 -29.50
C LEU A 8 2.46 3.55 -31.03
N ALA A 9 3.68 3.68 -31.56
CA ALA A 9 3.94 3.73 -33.00
C ALA A 9 3.57 2.43 -33.73
N ALA A 10 3.89 1.28 -33.13
CA ALA A 10 3.49 -0.03 -33.66
C ALA A 10 1.96 -0.16 -33.68
N MET A 11 1.28 0.18 -32.58
CA MET A 11 -0.19 0.17 -32.50
C MET A 11 -0.83 1.13 -33.51
N ALA A 12 -0.25 2.33 -33.69
CA ALA A 12 -0.71 3.28 -34.70
C ALA A 12 -0.59 2.70 -36.11
N SER A 13 0.52 2.01 -36.42
CA SER A 13 0.74 1.34 -37.70
C SER A 13 -0.28 0.21 -37.93
N ASP A 14 -0.56 -0.59 -36.89
CA ASP A 14 -1.55 -1.66 -36.92
C ASP A 14 -2.97 -1.13 -37.18
N ILE A 15 -3.36 -0.02 -36.53
CA ILE A 15 -4.64 0.65 -36.76
C ILE A 15 -4.77 1.05 -38.24
N ILE A 16 -3.73 1.64 -38.84
CA ILE A 16 -3.75 2.03 -40.25
C ILE A 16 -3.87 0.81 -41.16
N ALA A 17 -3.08 -0.24 -40.90
CA ALA A 17 -3.11 -1.46 -41.70
C ALA A 17 -4.49 -2.14 -41.67
N LEU A 18 -5.08 -2.30 -40.48
CA LEU A 18 -6.41 -2.88 -40.27
C LEU A 18 -7.53 -2.04 -40.91
N SER A 19 -7.34 -0.72 -41.00
CA SER A 19 -8.33 0.20 -41.56
C SER A 19 -8.33 0.31 -43.09
N SER A 20 -7.37 -0.32 -43.78
CA SER A 20 -7.17 -0.18 -45.23
C SER A 20 -8.36 -0.63 -46.10
N GLY A 21 -9.21 -1.53 -45.59
CA GLY A 21 -10.44 -2.01 -46.25
C GLY A 21 -11.70 -1.19 -45.95
N ILE A 22 -11.63 -0.26 -45.00
CA ILE A 22 -12.82 0.41 -44.46
C ILE A 22 -13.18 1.64 -45.31
N ALA A 23 -14.19 1.50 -46.18
CA ALA A 23 -14.61 2.58 -47.07
C ALA A 23 -15.36 3.74 -46.37
N ALA A 24 -16.06 3.48 -45.27
CA ALA A 24 -16.85 4.46 -44.54
C ALA A 24 -16.83 4.19 -43.01
N PRO A 25 -15.71 4.54 -42.33
CA PRO A 25 -15.54 4.20 -40.92
C PRO A 25 -16.55 4.93 -40.04
N LYS A 26 -17.02 4.26 -38.98
CA LYS A 26 -17.75 4.93 -37.90
C LYS A 26 -16.87 5.94 -37.16
N ALA A 27 -17.51 6.88 -36.46
CA ALA A 27 -16.85 8.07 -35.90
C ALA A 27 -15.62 7.77 -35.01
N ASP A 28 -15.71 6.76 -34.13
CA ASP A 28 -14.58 6.43 -33.24
C ASP A 28 -13.46 5.71 -34.01
N CYS A 29 -13.82 4.87 -34.99
CA CYS A 29 -12.85 4.25 -35.89
C CYS A 29 -12.09 5.31 -36.73
N ALA A 30 -12.81 6.28 -37.28
CA ALA A 30 -12.22 7.40 -38.02
C ALA A 30 -11.29 8.23 -37.12
N SER A 31 -11.68 8.48 -35.87
CA SER A 31 -10.87 9.22 -34.89
C SER A 31 -9.57 8.47 -34.56
N ALA A 32 -9.62 7.14 -34.40
CA ALA A 32 -8.43 6.32 -34.18
C ALA A 32 -7.49 6.33 -35.39
N MET A 33 -8.04 6.22 -36.61
CA MET A 33 -7.24 6.33 -37.84
C MET A 33 -6.56 7.70 -37.98
N GLN A 34 -7.27 8.78 -37.64
CA GLN A 34 -6.74 10.13 -37.66
C GLN A 34 -5.63 10.33 -36.62
N ALA A 35 -5.83 9.88 -35.38
CA ALA A 35 -4.82 9.93 -34.33
C ALA A 35 -3.55 9.15 -34.72
N SER A 36 -3.72 7.94 -35.27
CA SER A 36 -2.62 7.11 -35.75
C SER A 36 -1.84 7.73 -36.91
N SER A 37 -2.55 8.29 -37.89
CA SER A 37 -1.89 8.97 -39.03
C SER A 37 -1.12 10.21 -38.56
N ALA A 38 -1.70 11.01 -37.67
CA ALA A 38 -1.03 12.19 -37.12
C ALA A 38 0.21 11.80 -36.29
N PHE A 39 0.12 10.74 -35.48
CA PHE A 39 1.23 10.25 -34.67
C PHE A 39 2.38 9.67 -35.51
N LEU A 40 2.09 8.93 -36.59
CA LEU A 40 3.11 8.38 -37.48
C LEU A 40 3.75 9.45 -38.38
N ALA A 41 3.03 10.54 -38.65
CA ALA A 41 3.57 11.69 -39.38
C ALA A 41 4.52 12.54 -38.52
N ALA A 42 4.31 12.55 -37.20
CA ALA A 42 5.32 13.02 -36.26
C ALA A 42 6.44 11.97 -36.24
N ASP A 43 7.65 12.37 -36.63
CA ASP A 43 8.78 11.46 -36.74
C ASP A 43 9.11 10.86 -35.38
N PRO A 44 8.91 9.54 -35.13
CA PRO A 44 9.09 8.94 -33.82
C PRO A 44 10.57 8.74 -33.48
N ARG A 45 11.51 9.44 -34.14
CA ARG A 45 12.95 9.36 -33.89
C ARG A 45 13.29 9.81 -32.46
N LEU A 46 13.26 8.81 -31.59
CA LEU A 46 13.61 8.78 -30.17
C LEU A 46 15.12 8.87 -29.92
N GLU A 47 15.81 9.80 -30.57
CA GLU A 47 17.23 10.02 -30.24
C GLU A 47 17.39 10.89 -28.98
N ASP A 48 16.39 11.72 -28.66
CA ASP A 48 16.40 12.55 -27.46
C ASP A 48 15.07 12.48 -26.68
N LEU A 49 15.10 11.80 -25.53
CA LEU A 49 13.98 11.76 -24.58
C LEU A 49 13.80 13.08 -23.81
N SER A 50 14.61 14.12 -24.10
CA SER A 50 14.50 15.44 -23.48
C SER A 50 13.25 16.21 -23.89
N ASP A 51 12.70 15.99 -25.09
CA ASP A 51 11.54 16.71 -25.60
C ASP A 51 10.37 15.78 -25.93
N LEU A 52 9.65 15.37 -24.88
CA LEU A 52 8.43 14.58 -25.02
C LEU A 52 7.18 15.48 -25.16
N SER A 53 7.36 16.81 -25.04
CA SER A 53 6.26 17.77 -25.08
C SER A 53 5.59 17.79 -26.46
N GLU A 54 6.37 17.57 -27.53
CA GLU A 54 5.87 17.46 -28.91
C GLU A 54 4.84 16.32 -29.07
N TYR A 55 4.97 15.24 -28.29
CA TYR A 55 4.08 14.08 -28.34
C TYR A 55 2.85 14.21 -27.44
N GLN A 56 2.78 15.22 -26.57
CA GLN A 56 1.67 15.41 -25.62
C GLN A 56 0.34 15.50 -26.36
N SER A 57 0.27 16.33 -27.41
CA SER A 57 -0.93 16.51 -28.23
C SER A 57 -1.40 15.21 -28.88
N HIS A 58 -0.48 14.37 -29.35
CA HIS A 58 -0.81 13.08 -29.94
C HIS A 58 -1.25 12.06 -28.89
N CYS A 59 -0.63 12.05 -27.71
CA CYS A 59 -1.06 11.18 -26.61
C CYS A 59 -2.45 11.60 -26.11
N ILE A 60 -2.79 12.90 -26.09
CA ILE A 60 -4.15 13.38 -25.82
C ILE A 60 -5.14 12.85 -26.86
N ALA A 61 -4.78 12.88 -28.14
CA ALA A 61 -5.64 12.36 -29.22
C ALA A 61 -5.97 10.88 -29.04
N PHE A 62 -4.99 10.05 -28.66
CA PHE A 62 -5.23 8.64 -28.34
C PHE A 62 -5.98 8.42 -27.03
N SER A 63 -5.66 9.16 -25.96
CA SER A 63 -6.28 8.99 -24.65
C SER A 63 -7.77 9.36 -24.65
N SER A 64 -8.16 10.29 -25.53
CA SER A 64 -9.53 10.79 -25.72
C SER A 64 -10.38 9.99 -26.71
N LEU A 65 -9.85 8.93 -27.32
CA LEU A 65 -10.63 8.09 -28.24
C LEU A 65 -11.91 7.53 -27.60
N GLY A 66 -13.04 7.74 -28.29
CA GLY A 66 -14.30 7.07 -28.00
C GLY A 66 -14.18 5.57 -28.30
N MET A 67 -14.92 4.72 -27.57
CA MET A 67 -14.86 3.24 -27.72
C MET A 67 -16.21 2.60 -28.11
N ARG A 68 -17.17 3.41 -28.55
CA ARG A 68 -18.59 3.03 -28.69
C ARG A 68 -19.01 2.91 -30.15
N SER A 69 -18.51 3.79 -31.01
CA SER A 69 -18.88 3.94 -32.42
C SER A 69 -17.79 3.39 -33.34
N TYR A 70 -17.40 2.13 -33.14
CA TYR A 70 -16.52 1.44 -34.09
C TYR A 70 -17.31 0.72 -35.17
N GLY A 71 -18.50 0.19 -34.90
CA GLY A 71 -19.27 -0.61 -35.87
C GLY A 71 -19.18 -2.10 -35.56
N LYS A 72 -19.74 -2.99 -36.39
CA LYS A 72 -19.88 -4.43 -36.09
C LYS A 72 -19.12 -5.35 -37.05
N ASN A 73 -18.48 -4.81 -38.09
CA ASN A 73 -17.67 -5.62 -38.99
C ASN A 73 -16.34 -5.98 -38.30
N ASP A 74 -15.69 -7.03 -38.81
CA ASP A 74 -14.48 -7.59 -38.19
C ASP A 74 -13.31 -6.60 -38.24
N GLU A 75 -13.20 -5.81 -39.30
CA GLU A 75 -12.15 -4.80 -39.47
C GLU A 75 -12.26 -3.70 -38.39
N GLU A 76 -13.44 -3.09 -38.21
CA GLU A 76 -13.67 -2.06 -37.19
C GLU A 76 -13.56 -2.62 -35.76
N GLN A 77 -13.93 -3.89 -35.53
CA GLN A 77 -13.72 -4.54 -34.23
C GLN A 77 -12.23 -4.81 -33.94
N ALA A 78 -11.45 -5.17 -34.95
CA ALA A 78 -10.00 -5.32 -34.82
C ALA A 78 -9.34 -3.97 -34.53
N VAL A 79 -9.72 -2.90 -35.23
CA VAL A 79 -9.24 -1.54 -34.94
C VAL A 79 -9.63 -1.13 -33.52
N LYS A 80 -10.85 -1.44 -33.06
CA LYS A 80 -11.30 -1.16 -31.68
C LYS A 80 -10.40 -1.80 -30.63
N ALA A 81 -9.98 -3.05 -30.84
CA ALA A 81 -9.11 -3.75 -29.89
C ALA A 81 -7.75 -3.05 -29.77
N VAL A 82 -7.08 -2.78 -30.89
CA VAL A 82 -5.78 -2.08 -30.90
C VAL A 82 -5.90 -0.65 -30.38
N ALA A 83 -6.98 0.06 -30.71
CA ALA A 83 -7.23 1.40 -30.22
C ALA A 83 -7.47 1.45 -28.70
N ALA A 84 -8.05 0.40 -28.11
CA ALA A 84 -8.19 0.30 -26.66
C ALA A 84 -6.82 0.25 -25.96
N ASP A 85 -5.90 -0.56 -26.50
CA ASP A 85 -4.54 -0.70 -25.98
C ASP A 85 -3.71 0.58 -26.21
N ALA A 86 -3.81 1.17 -27.40
CA ALA A 86 -3.18 2.45 -27.73
C ALA A 86 -3.66 3.57 -26.80
N ARG A 87 -4.96 3.62 -26.52
CA ARG A 87 -5.56 4.57 -25.56
C ARG A 87 -4.96 4.40 -24.16
N GLN A 88 -4.84 3.16 -23.67
CA GLN A 88 -4.27 2.91 -22.35
C GLN A 88 -2.78 3.28 -22.32
N LYS A 89 -2.02 2.95 -23.37
CA LYS A 89 -0.61 3.30 -23.49
C LYS A 89 -0.39 4.81 -23.52
N ALA A 90 -1.23 5.53 -24.26
CA ALA A 90 -1.17 6.98 -24.35
C ALA A 90 -1.47 7.68 -23.02
N LYS A 91 -2.41 7.15 -22.21
CA LYS A 91 -2.64 7.66 -20.84
C LYS A 91 -1.40 7.57 -19.97
N THR A 92 -0.75 6.40 -19.93
CA THR A 92 0.50 6.23 -19.17
C THR A 92 1.62 7.13 -19.67
N LEU A 93 1.70 7.38 -20.98
CA LEU A 93 2.66 8.34 -21.55
C LEU A 93 2.35 9.78 -21.12
N LEU A 94 1.08 10.19 -21.09
CA LEU A 94 0.67 11.51 -20.61
C LEU A 94 1.03 11.72 -19.14
N GLU A 95 0.69 10.77 -18.28
CA GLU A 95 1.05 10.80 -16.86
C GLU A 95 2.57 10.99 -16.67
N PHE A 96 3.37 10.32 -17.51
CA PHE A 96 4.82 10.47 -17.49
C PHE A 96 5.29 11.84 -17.99
N ILE A 97 4.69 12.37 -19.06
CA ILE A 97 5.01 13.70 -19.61
C ILE A 97 4.69 14.78 -18.56
N GLU A 98 3.49 14.75 -17.99
CA GLU A 98 3.04 15.67 -16.95
C GLU A 98 3.93 15.59 -15.70
N PHE A 99 4.30 14.38 -15.27
CA PHE A 99 5.24 14.19 -14.18
C PHE A 99 6.60 14.81 -14.50
N LYS A 100 7.13 14.59 -15.70
CA LYS A 100 8.43 15.13 -16.12
C LYS A 100 8.42 16.66 -16.17
N GLU A 101 7.37 17.27 -16.72
CA GLU A 101 7.22 18.73 -16.79
C GLU A 101 7.11 19.36 -15.40
N SER A 102 6.39 18.70 -14.49
CA SER A 102 6.23 19.16 -13.11
C SER A 102 7.40 18.77 -12.20
N PHE A 103 8.29 17.86 -12.60
CA PHE A 103 9.39 17.33 -11.79
C PHE A 103 10.30 18.43 -11.21
N PRO A 104 10.73 19.47 -11.96
CA PRO A 104 11.52 20.56 -11.38
C PRO A 104 10.78 21.30 -10.25
N SER A 105 9.48 21.53 -10.42
CA SER A 105 8.64 22.16 -9.40
C SER A 105 8.48 21.28 -8.16
N HIS A 106 8.31 19.96 -8.34
CA HIS A 106 8.30 19.00 -7.24
C HIS A 106 9.64 19.01 -6.47
N CYS A 107 10.77 19.00 -7.17
CA CYS A 107 12.09 19.13 -6.54
C CYS A 107 12.22 20.43 -5.75
N ALA A 108 11.84 21.57 -6.35
CA ALA A 108 11.88 22.86 -5.68
C ALA A 108 10.98 22.90 -4.42
N LEU A 109 9.81 22.27 -4.47
CA LEU A 109 8.93 22.13 -3.30
C LEU A 109 9.59 21.28 -2.21
N LEU A 110 10.17 20.14 -2.55
CA LEU A 110 10.87 19.26 -1.60
C LEU A 110 12.04 20.00 -0.94
N GLU A 111 12.82 20.77 -1.69
CA GLU A 111 13.90 21.60 -1.15
C GLU A 111 13.38 22.64 -0.13
N ARG A 112 12.20 23.22 -0.39
CA ARG A 112 11.56 24.15 0.56
C ARG A 112 11.04 23.46 1.81
N LEU A 113 10.51 22.26 1.69
CA LEU A 113 10.10 21.45 2.83
C LEU A 113 11.32 21.06 3.69
N ASP A 114 12.45 20.74 3.06
CA ASP A 114 13.71 20.47 3.77
C ASP A 114 14.26 21.71 4.49
N GLU A 115 14.18 22.88 3.85
CA GLU A 115 14.53 24.17 4.47
C GLU A 115 13.64 24.43 5.69
N PHE A 116 12.32 24.32 5.53
CA PHE A 116 11.36 24.48 6.62
C PHE A 116 11.63 23.49 7.77
N ALA A 117 11.89 22.22 7.47
CA ALA A 117 12.18 21.21 8.48
C ALA A 117 13.45 21.54 9.29
N ARG A 118 14.50 22.05 8.62
CA ARG A 118 15.73 22.50 9.29
C ARG A 118 15.48 23.71 10.19
N GLU A 119 14.74 24.70 9.71
CA GLU A 119 14.40 25.89 10.50
C GLU A 119 13.53 25.55 11.70
N ALA A 120 12.53 24.68 11.53
CA ALA A 120 11.69 24.20 12.62
C ALA A 120 12.50 23.43 13.67
N ALA A 121 13.45 22.58 13.23
CA ALA A 121 14.33 21.86 14.14
C ALA A 121 15.26 22.80 14.92
N GLU A 122 15.84 23.82 14.29
CA GLU A 122 16.68 24.80 14.98
C GLU A 122 15.86 25.68 15.93
N ALA A 123 14.65 26.08 15.54
CA ALA A 123 13.74 26.82 16.41
C ALA A 123 13.37 25.99 17.67
N LYS A 124 13.08 24.70 17.51
CA LYS A 124 12.88 23.78 18.65
C LYS A 124 14.11 23.71 19.54
N ARG A 125 15.31 23.60 18.93
CA ARG A 125 16.59 23.51 19.65
C ARG A 125 16.89 24.77 20.45
N LEU A 126 16.69 25.96 19.88
CA LEU A 126 16.88 27.24 20.56
C LEU A 126 15.89 27.48 21.71
N ALA A 127 14.74 26.80 21.67
CA ALA A 127 13.72 26.86 22.69
C ALA A 127 13.82 25.73 23.75
N ASP A 128 14.84 24.86 23.67
CA ASP A 128 14.97 23.65 24.50
C ASP A 128 13.72 22.74 24.46
N LEU A 129 13.05 22.67 23.30
CA LEU A 129 11.85 21.86 23.09
C LEU A 129 12.15 20.57 22.33
N MET A 130 11.45 19.50 22.71
CA MET A 130 11.52 18.19 22.07
C MET A 130 10.13 17.58 21.99
N ASP A 131 9.74 17.09 20.82
CA ASP A 131 8.53 16.30 20.64
C ASP A 131 8.80 14.78 20.78
N PHE A 132 7.75 13.96 20.74
CA PHE A 132 7.89 12.51 20.89
C PHE A 132 8.70 11.85 19.76
N LYS A 133 8.71 12.41 18.54
CA LYS A 133 9.49 11.88 17.42
C LYS A 133 10.97 12.22 17.61
N ASP A 134 11.25 13.45 18.02
CA ASP A 134 12.60 13.92 18.33
C ASP A 134 13.25 13.06 19.41
N LEU A 135 12.51 12.70 20.47
CA LEU A 135 13.03 11.90 21.58
C LEU A 135 13.61 10.57 21.10
N GLY A 136 12.85 9.84 20.28
CA GLY A 136 13.33 8.59 19.69
C GLY A 136 14.54 8.83 18.77
N ALA A 137 14.53 9.92 18.00
CA ALA A 137 15.55 10.16 16.98
C ALA A 137 16.87 10.55 17.65
N CYS A 138 16.80 11.37 18.69
CA CYS A 138 17.92 11.72 19.55
C CYS A 138 18.48 10.51 20.28
N ALA A 139 17.65 9.62 20.82
CA ALA A 139 18.12 8.40 21.48
C ALA A 139 18.97 7.53 20.52
N VAL A 140 18.47 7.28 19.31
CA VAL A 140 19.20 6.56 18.26
C VAL A 140 20.50 7.31 17.89
N ALA A 141 20.41 8.62 17.63
CA ALA A 141 21.57 9.42 17.23
C ALA A 141 22.67 9.45 18.30
N VAL A 142 22.30 9.56 19.58
CA VAL A 142 23.24 9.53 20.71
C VAL A 142 23.92 8.18 20.79
N LEU A 143 23.18 7.07 20.75
CA LEU A 143 23.76 5.73 20.86
C LEU A 143 24.62 5.36 19.64
N LYS A 144 24.32 5.88 18.44
CA LYS A 144 25.18 5.74 17.25
C LYS A 144 26.52 6.47 17.43
N ARG A 145 26.51 7.69 17.99
CA ARG A 145 27.71 8.54 18.08
C ARG A 145 28.55 8.29 19.34
N ARG A 146 27.91 8.03 20.49
CA ARG A 146 28.52 7.87 21.81
C ARG A 146 28.62 6.39 22.17
N LYS A 147 29.68 5.74 21.68
CA LYS A 147 29.95 4.32 21.96
C LYS A 147 30.07 4.02 23.45
N ASP A 148 30.53 4.96 24.26
CA ASP A 148 30.59 4.85 25.72
C ASP A 148 29.20 4.79 26.38
N LEU A 149 28.25 5.63 25.94
CA LEU A 149 26.86 5.56 26.40
C LEU A 149 26.17 4.30 25.90
N ARG A 150 26.45 3.91 24.65
CA ARG A 150 25.98 2.64 24.11
C ARG A 150 26.50 1.45 24.92
N ALA A 151 27.79 1.45 25.28
CA ALA A 151 28.41 0.44 26.14
C ALA A 151 27.73 0.38 27.51
N PHE A 152 27.51 1.54 28.14
CA PHE A 152 26.80 1.63 29.41
C PHE A 152 25.42 0.97 29.33
N TRP A 153 24.59 1.39 28.37
CA TRP A 153 23.22 0.90 28.27
C TRP A 153 23.14 -0.58 27.89
N LYS A 154 23.90 -1.01 26.88
CA LYS A 154 23.89 -2.42 26.46
C LYS A 154 24.46 -3.35 27.54
N ASN A 155 25.35 -2.88 28.42
CA ASN A 155 25.85 -3.68 29.55
C ASN A 155 24.93 -3.63 30.78
N SER A 156 24.08 -2.60 30.89
CA SER A 156 23.11 -2.48 31.99
C SER A 156 21.82 -3.28 31.76
N ILE A 157 21.55 -3.66 30.52
CA ILE A 157 20.30 -4.32 30.10
C ILE A 157 20.66 -5.74 29.65
N GLU A 158 20.15 -6.74 30.37
CA GLU A 158 20.43 -8.14 30.07
C GLU A 158 19.52 -8.72 28.99
N SER A 159 18.24 -8.33 29.02
CA SER A 159 17.24 -8.75 28.04
C SER A 159 16.22 -7.65 27.84
N ILE A 160 15.68 -7.57 26.62
CA ILE A 160 14.66 -6.60 26.23
C ILE A 160 13.48 -7.40 25.67
N MET A 161 12.31 -7.20 26.27
CA MET A 161 11.04 -7.72 25.78
C MET A 161 10.22 -6.59 25.18
N ILE A 162 9.71 -6.81 23.97
CA ILE A 162 8.89 -5.85 23.25
C ILE A 162 7.54 -6.51 22.97
N ASP A 163 6.49 -5.91 23.53
CA ASP A 163 5.11 -6.28 23.27
C ASP A 163 4.53 -5.44 22.12
N GLU A 164 3.44 -5.91 21.52
CA GLU A 164 2.75 -5.27 20.38
C GLU A 164 3.71 -4.88 19.25
N PHE A 165 4.63 -5.78 18.92
CA PHE A 165 5.73 -5.48 18.00
C PHE A 165 5.24 -5.11 16.58
N GLN A 166 4.04 -5.56 16.18
CA GLN A 166 3.41 -5.19 14.91
C GLN A 166 3.12 -3.70 14.73
N ASP A 167 3.14 -2.92 15.83
CA ASP A 167 2.90 -1.48 15.81
C ASP A 167 4.20 -0.65 15.86
N ASN A 168 5.36 -1.31 15.76
CA ASN A 168 6.64 -0.62 15.75
C ASN A 168 7.02 -0.09 14.36
N ASN A 169 8.00 0.82 14.34
CA ASN A 169 8.60 1.39 13.14
C ASN A 169 10.11 1.10 13.05
N GLU A 170 10.70 1.46 11.91
CA GLU A 170 12.14 1.22 11.66
C GLU A 170 13.03 1.90 12.70
N GLN A 171 12.67 3.11 13.15
CA GLN A 171 13.46 3.85 14.13
C GLN A 171 13.49 3.16 15.51
N GLN A 172 12.39 2.55 15.93
CA GLN A 172 12.34 1.75 17.15
C GLN A 172 13.18 0.47 17.02
N LYS A 173 13.13 -0.20 15.85
CA LYS A 173 14.04 -1.32 15.54
C LYS A 173 15.50 -0.89 15.66
N GLU A 174 15.89 0.23 15.07
CA GLU A 174 17.25 0.76 15.13
C GLU A 174 17.73 0.95 16.58
N LEU A 175 16.87 1.51 17.44
CA LEU A 175 17.16 1.68 18.87
C LEU A 175 17.41 0.34 19.56
N LEU A 176 16.52 -0.64 19.35
CA LEU A 176 16.64 -1.98 19.92
C LEU A 176 17.93 -2.66 19.48
N TYR A 177 18.29 -2.54 18.20
CA TYR A 177 19.50 -3.12 17.63
C TYR A 177 20.76 -2.49 18.26
N LEU A 178 20.78 -1.17 18.46
CA LEU A 178 21.87 -0.49 19.14
C LEU A 178 22.08 -0.98 20.58
N LEU A 179 20.98 -1.21 21.31
CA LEU A 179 20.98 -1.68 22.70
C LEU A 179 21.26 -3.18 22.84
N ALA A 180 20.90 -3.96 21.81
CA ALA A 180 21.09 -5.40 21.78
C ALA A 180 22.41 -5.85 21.15
N GLU A 181 23.24 -4.94 20.66
CA GLU A 181 24.56 -5.29 20.14
C GLU A 181 25.41 -6.07 21.16
N LYS A 182 26.14 -7.09 20.68
CA LYS A 182 27.11 -7.88 21.45
C LYS A 182 28.00 -6.99 22.29
N ARG A 183 28.17 -7.33 23.58
CA ARG A 183 28.86 -6.46 24.57
C ARG A 183 30.23 -5.95 24.09
N GLU A 184 31.00 -6.79 23.43
CA GLU A 184 32.36 -6.50 22.96
C GLU A 184 32.44 -5.83 21.57
N SER A 185 31.33 -5.72 20.84
CA SER A 185 31.29 -5.18 19.47
C SER A 185 30.86 -3.71 19.43
N PHE A 186 31.29 -2.95 18.43
CA PHE A 186 30.81 -1.57 18.19
C PHE A 186 30.77 -1.25 16.70
N SER A 187 29.61 -1.48 16.10
CA SER A 187 29.35 -1.22 14.68
C SER A 187 29.40 0.28 14.38
N GLU A 188 29.95 0.64 13.22
CA GLU A 188 29.91 2.00 12.64
C GLU A 188 28.49 2.29 12.13
N GLY A 189 27.53 2.45 13.04
CA GLY A 189 26.12 2.67 12.74
C GLY A 189 25.19 1.69 13.44
N ILE A 190 24.06 1.38 12.79
CA ILE A 190 23.11 0.38 13.29
C ILE A 190 23.74 -1.00 13.08
N PRO A 191 23.88 -1.82 14.13
CA PRO A 191 24.46 -3.16 14.02
C PRO A 191 23.54 -4.04 13.18
N SER A 192 24.11 -4.93 12.38
CA SER A 192 23.35 -5.97 11.70
C SER A 192 22.93 -7.07 12.68
N ARG A 193 22.00 -7.94 12.27
CA ARG A 193 21.50 -9.05 13.08
C ARG A 193 22.61 -9.93 13.66
N GLU A 194 23.68 -10.17 12.90
CA GLU A 194 24.80 -11.04 13.28
C GLU A 194 25.64 -10.47 14.43
N ASN A 195 25.55 -9.15 14.64
CA ASN A 195 26.26 -8.42 15.68
C ASN A 195 25.41 -8.20 16.93
N LEU A 196 24.18 -8.72 16.97
CA LEU A 196 23.33 -8.71 18.16
C LEU A 196 23.72 -9.84 19.11
N GLU A 197 23.65 -9.56 20.39
CA GLU A 197 23.80 -10.56 21.46
C GLU A 197 22.66 -11.57 21.35
N ASP A 198 23.00 -12.86 21.48
CA ASP A 198 22.00 -13.92 21.46
C ASP A 198 21.11 -13.82 22.71
N ASP A 199 19.84 -14.24 22.59
CA ASP A 199 18.84 -14.25 23.68
C ASP A 199 18.55 -12.88 24.35
N LYS A 200 19.03 -11.78 23.75
CA LYS A 200 18.85 -10.44 24.32
C LYS A 200 17.56 -9.75 23.90
N LEU A 201 17.03 -10.08 22.72
CA LEU A 201 15.78 -9.51 22.20
C LEU A 201 14.68 -10.58 22.20
N PHE A 202 13.53 -10.25 22.76
CA PHE A 202 12.32 -11.07 22.73
C PHE A 202 11.14 -10.23 22.22
N PHE A 203 10.55 -10.65 21.11
CA PHE A 203 9.47 -9.92 20.45
C PHE A 203 8.15 -10.68 20.61
N VAL A 204 7.09 -9.96 20.94
CA VAL A 204 5.72 -10.46 21.00
C VAL A 204 4.85 -9.55 20.14
N GLY A 205 3.99 -10.14 19.32
CA GLY A 205 3.06 -9.40 18.49
C GLY A 205 2.22 -10.30 17.60
N ASP A 206 1.20 -9.71 16.99
CA ASP A 206 0.33 -10.35 16.02
C ASP A 206 0.11 -9.41 14.83
N GLU A 207 0.64 -9.77 13.67
CA GLU A 207 0.49 -8.98 12.44
C GLU A 207 -0.98 -8.68 12.11
N LYS A 208 -1.92 -9.59 12.44
CA LYS A 208 -3.36 -9.40 12.22
C LYS A 208 -3.96 -8.24 13.02
N GLN A 209 -3.22 -7.73 14.01
CA GLN A 209 -3.65 -6.66 14.92
C GLN A 209 -2.95 -5.32 14.62
N SER A 210 -2.15 -5.22 13.54
CA SER A 210 -1.52 -3.95 13.16
C SER A 210 -2.56 -2.98 12.60
N ILE A 211 -2.96 -2.00 13.41
CA ILE A 211 -4.00 -1.01 13.06
C ILE A 211 -3.49 0.45 13.09
N TYR A 212 -2.22 0.66 13.42
CA TYR A 212 -1.62 1.99 13.59
C TYR A 212 -0.78 2.49 12.41
N ARG A 213 -1.05 2.01 11.18
CA ARG A 213 -0.32 2.44 9.97
C ARG A 213 -0.33 3.97 9.78
N PHE A 214 -1.44 4.63 10.11
CA PHE A 214 -1.57 6.11 10.05
C PHE A 214 -0.63 6.85 11.02
N ARG A 215 -0.08 6.16 12.03
CA ARG A 215 0.94 6.68 12.96
C ARG A 215 2.37 6.32 12.53
N GLY A 216 2.54 5.65 11.40
CA GLY A 216 3.83 5.21 10.87
C GLY A 216 4.28 3.84 11.37
N ALA A 217 3.40 3.04 11.98
CA ALA A 217 3.68 1.62 12.19
C ALA A 217 3.83 0.91 10.84
N ASP A 218 4.81 0.01 10.74
CA ASP A 218 5.10 -0.71 9.50
C ASP A 218 5.16 -2.22 9.77
N VAL A 219 4.09 -2.93 9.41
CA VAL A 219 4.02 -4.39 9.51
C VAL A 219 5.11 -5.10 8.68
N ALA A 220 5.65 -4.45 7.65
CA ALA A 220 6.78 -4.99 6.90
C ALA A 220 8.03 -5.10 7.77
N VAL A 221 8.22 -4.21 8.76
CA VAL A 221 9.32 -4.30 9.75
C VAL A 221 9.15 -5.55 10.60
N PHE A 222 7.93 -5.83 11.06
CA PHE A 222 7.60 -7.07 11.79
C PHE A 222 7.90 -8.31 10.95
N LYS A 223 7.40 -8.39 9.71
CA LYS A 223 7.62 -9.53 8.81
C LYS A 223 9.10 -9.74 8.49
N LYS A 224 9.84 -8.66 8.17
CA LYS A 224 11.29 -8.71 7.91
C LYS A 224 12.03 -9.25 9.13
N LEU A 225 11.71 -8.77 10.32
CA LEU A 225 12.34 -9.24 11.55
C LEU A 225 11.99 -10.70 11.86
N SER A 226 10.74 -11.10 11.73
CA SER A 226 10.36 -12.50 11.90
C SER A 226 11.20 -13.41 10.98
N ASN A 227 11.42 -13.00 9.73
CA ASN A 227 12.27 -13.70 8.78
C ASN A 227 13.77 -13.65 9.13
N GLU A 228 14.30 -12.50 9.56
CA GLU A 228 15.70 -12.33 10.00
C GLU A 228 16.04 -13.27 11.18
N PHE A 229 15.07 -13.59 12.03
CA PHE A 229 15.25 -14.44 13.21
C PHE A 229 14.81 -15.91 12.99
N ALA A 230 14.12 -16.24 11.90
CA ALA A 230 13.52 -17.56 11.63
C ALA A 230 14.51 -18.73 11.46
N GLY A 231 15.83 -18.49 11.37
CA GLY A 231 16.82 -19.50 11.00
C GLY A 231 17.75 -20.03 12.11
N LYS A 232 17.77 -19.43 13.31
CA LYS A 232 18.78 -19.77 14.34
C LYS A 232 18.24 -20.01 15.76
N ILE A 233 16.98 -19.71 16.02
CA ILE A 233 16.35 -19.91 17.33
C ILE A 233 15.17 -20.87 17.14
N PRO A 234 14.92 -21.84 18.04
CA PRO A 234 13.66 -22.59 18.09
C PRO A 234 12.46 -21.70 18.52
N GLY A 235 12.37 -20.46 18.01
CA GLY A 235 11.75 -19.32 18.69
C GLY A 235 10.60 -18.62 17.98
N ASN A 236 10.20 -19.04 16.77
CA ASN A 236 8.90 -18.63 16.23
C ASN A 236 7.79 -19.46 16.91
N PHE A 237 7.49 -19.10 18.15
CA PHE A 237 6.40 -19.68 18.91
C PHE A 237 5.08 -19.08 18.44
N VAL A 238 4.34 -19.83 17.62
CA VAL A 238 2.99 -19.45 17.26
C VAL A 238 2.04 -19.86 18.38
N LEU A 239 1.49 -18.87 19.08
CA LEU A 239 0.47 -19.08 20.10
C LEU A 239 -0.92 -19.09 19.44
N SER A 240 -1.36 -20.26 18.96
CA SER A 240 -2.67 -20.40 18.29
C SER A 240 -3.84 -20.52 19.26
N SER A 241 -3.59 -20.80 20.55
CA SER A 241 -4.64 -21.02 21.54
C SER A 241 -5.18 -19.70 22.12
N ASN A 242 -6.48 -19.48 21.97
CA ASN A 242 -7.21 -18.35 22.51
C ASN A 242 -7.89 -18.72 23.85
N TYR A 243 -7.47 -18.03 24.90
CA TYR A 243 -7.99 -18.17 26.27
C TYR A 243 -9.02 -17.09 26.64
N ARG A 244 -9.26 -16.12 25.76
CA ARG A 244 -10.07 -14.91 26.05
C ARG A 244 -11.53 -15.08 25.65
N SER A 245 -11.79 -15.72 24.52
CA SER A 245 -13.09 -15.75 23.85
C SER A 245 -13.71 -17.14 23.84
N SER A 246 -15.05 -17.20 23.87
CA SER A 246 -15.78 -18.47 23.71
C SER A 246 -15.55 -19.09 22.34
N SER A 247 -15.62 -20.43 22.25
CA SER A 247 -15.50 -21.18 20.99
C SER A 247 -16.45 -20.67 19.88
N SER A 248 -17.66 -20.25 20.23
CA SER A 248 -18.62 -19.68 19.27
C SER A 248 -18.12 -18.40 18.61
N LEU A 249 -17.51 -17.49 19.37
CA LEU A 249 -16.95 -16.24 18.83
C LEU A 249 -15.70 -16.52 17.98
N ILE A 250 -14.84 -17.43 18.45
CA ILE A 250 -13.63 -17.84 17.69
C ILE A 250 -14.03 -18.45 16.35
N GLY A 251 -15.03 -19.34 16.33
CA GLY A 251 -15.56 -19.94 15.11
C GLY A 251 -16.12 -18.90 14.13
N PHE A 252 -16.87 -17.91 14.65
CA PHE A 252 -17.37 -16.79 13.83
C PHE A 252 -16.23 -15.99 13.20
N PHE A 253 -15.25 -15.53 13.99
CA PHE A 253 -14.16 -14.69 13.49
C PHE A 253 -13.25 -15.44 12.52
N ASN A 254 -12.94 -16.72 12.77
CA ASN A 254 -12.16 -17.54 11.86
C ASN A 254 -12.85 -17.66 10.49
N ALA A 255 -14.16 -17.90 10.47
CA ALA A 255 -14.90 -18.02 9.21
C ALA A 255 -15.00 -16.68 8.46
N PHE A 256 -15.24 -15.59 9.19
CA PHE A 256 -15.35 -14.24 8.64
C PHE A 256 -14.02 -13.73 8.08
N PHE A 257 -12.95 -13.73 8.88
CA PHE A 257 -11.67 -13.18 8.44
C PHE A 257 -10.97 -14.05 7.39
N ARG A 258 -11.32 -15.34 7.29
CA ARG A 258 -10.85 -16.17 6.18
C ARG A 258 -11.26 -15.61 4.82
N SER A 259 -12.48 -15.08 4.65
CA SER A 259 -12.89 -14.49 3.37
C SER A 259 -12.34 -13.08 3.19
N VAL A 260 -12.38 -12.25 4.23
CA VAL A 260 -11.89 -10.86 4.17
C VAL A 260 -10.39 -10.77 3.89
N MET A 261 -9.60 -11.70 4.40
CA MET A 261 -8.15 -11.75 4.24
C MET A 261 -7.70 -12.79 3.19
N ALA A 262 -8.60 -13.35 2.39
CA ALA A 262 -8.28 -14.42 1.42
C ALA A 262 -7.50 -13.95 0.19
N GLU A 263 -7.47 -12.64 -0.10
CA GLU A 263 -6.92 -12.13 -1.35
C GLU A 263 -5.98 -10.96 -1.10
N ASP A 264 -4.75 -11.11 -1.59
CA ASP A 264 -3.91 -9.96 -1.85
C ASP A 264 -3.03 -10.21 -3.07
N THR A 265 -3.08 -9.26 -4.00
CA THR A 265 -2.15 -9.12 -5.12
C THR A 265 -0.70 -9.10 -4.60
N GLU A 266 0.28 -9.52 -5.41
CA GLU A 266 1.69 -9.58 -4.97
C GLU A 266 2.23 -8.27 -4.38
N SER A 267 1.69 -7.12 -4.79
CA SER A 267 2.11 -5.78 -4.33
C SER A 267 1.67 -5.44 -2.90
N SER A 268 0.58 -6.01 -2.38
CA SER A 268 0.02 -5.67 -1.06
C SER A 268 0.53 -6.57 0.07
N ARG A 269 1.03 -7.76 -0.25
CA ARG A 269 1.54 -8.77 0.71
C ARG A 269 2.63 -8.28 1.67
N ALA A 270 3.43 -7.30 1.24
CA ALA A 270 4.48 -6.74 2.07
C ALA A 270 3.93 -5.93 3.27
N PHE A 271 2.72 -5.37 3.12
CA PHE A 271 2.10 -4.46 4.09
C PHE A 271 0.76 -4.99 4.65
N SER A 272 0.39 -6.23 4.35
CA SER A 272 -0.81 -6.88 4.86
C SER A 272 -0.48 -8.06 5.76
N ALA A 273 -1.39 -8.40 6.66
CA ALA A 273 -1.25 -9.54 7.56
C ALA A 273 -1.78 -10.82 6.89
N ASP A 274 -1.12 -11.95 7.14
CA ASP A 274 -1.57 -13.23 6.62
C ASP A 274 -2.63 -13.83 7.57
N TYR A 275 -3.72 -14.35 6.98
CA TYR A 275 -4.76 -15.01 7.76
C TYR A 275 -4.21 -16.28 8.41
N SER A 276 -4.39 -16.38 9.73
CA SER A 276 -4.09 -17.57 10.53
C SER A 276 -5.23 -17.83 11.52
N PRO A 277 -5.80 -19.06 11.55
CA PRO A 277 -6.89 -19.38 12.47
C PRO A 277 -6.40 -19.46 13.92
N MET A 278 -7.28 -19.11 14.86
CA MET A 278 -7.08 -19.36 16.29
C MET A 278 -7.92 -20.55 16.77
N GLU A 279 -7.40 -21.28 17.75
CA GLU A 279 -8.07 -22.42 18.39
C GLU A 279 -8.52 -22.04 19.80
N PRO A 280 -9.70 -22.46 20.28
CA PRO A 280 -10.05 -22.30 21.68
C PRO A 280 -9.12 -23.15 22.57
N ALA A 281 -8.60 -22.55 23.65
CA ALA A 281 -7.75 -23.29 24.59
C ALA A 281 -8.48 -24.49 25.24
N GLN A 282 -7.75 -25.58 25.52
CA GLN A 282 -8.28 -26.70 26.29
C GLN A 282 -8.63 -26.22 27.72
N GLY A 283 -9.93 -26.19 28.04
CA GLY A 283 -10.47 -25.58 29.27
C GLY A 283 -11.52 -24.50 29.01
N ASN A 284 -11.56 -23.94 27.80
CA ASN A 284 -12.60 -23.00 27.35
C ASN A 284 -13.95 -23.69 27.05
N ALA A 285 -14.07 -24.99 27.37
CA ALA A 285 -15.33 -25.73 27.41
C ALA A 285 -16.25 -25.30 28.57
N GLY A 286 -15.71 -24.54 29.54
CA GLY A 286 -16.43 -24.08 30.72
C GLY A 286 -16.84 -22.61 30.64
N ARG A 287 -17.83 -22.30 29.79
CA ARG A 287 -18.57 -21.03 29.90
C ARG A 287 -19.18 -20.96 31.31
N PRO A 288 -18.99 -19.88 32.09
CA PRO A 288 -19.72 -19.71 33.33
C PRO A 288 -21.22 -19.81 33.07
N GLU A 289 -21.93 -20.56 33.92
CA GLU A 289 -23.38 -20.78 33.76
C GLU A 289 -24.10 -19.41 33.70
N GLY A 290 -24.88 -19.19 32.64
CA GLY A 290 -25.59 -17.92 32.39
C GLY A 290 -24.86 -16.86 31.56
N PHE A 291 -23.58 -17.04 31.17
CA PHE A 291 -22.92 -16.09 30.26
C PHE A 291 -23.57 -16.11 28.87
N GLN A 292 -23.71 -14.97 28.18
CA GLN A 292 -24.12 -14.62 26.79
C GLN A 292 -23.01 -14.21 25.78
N SER A 293 -22.63 -14.99 24.76
CA SER A 293 -21.83 -14.48 23.63
C SER A 293 -22.75 -14.02 22.49
N SER A 294 -22.60 -12.78 22.03
CA SER A 294 -23.33 -12.25 20.87
C SER A 294 -22.41 -11.40 19.99
N VAL A 295 -22.70 -11.35 18.70
CA VAL A 295 -22.01 -10.49 17.72
C VAL A 295 -23.02 -9.46 17.22
N CYS A 296 -22.66 -8.19 17.33
CA CYS A 296 -23.42 -7.07 16.77
C CYS A 296 -22.53 -6.33 15.77
N TYR A 297 -23.08 -5.98 14.62
CA TYR A 297 -22.38 -5.23 13.59
C TYR A 297 -23.22 -4.01 13.20
N ARG A 298 -22.54 -2.96 12.74
CA ARG A 298 -23.15 -1.77 12.15
C ARG A 298 -22.50 -1.58 10.78
N LEU A 299 -23.33 -1.56 9.74
CA LEU A 299 -22.89 -1.17 8.42
C LEU A 299 -22.75 0.36 8.41
N LEU A 300 -21.58 0.85 7.98
CA LEU A 300 -21.36 2.26 7.71
C LEU A 300 -21.63 2.44 6.21
N GLU A 301 -22.67 3.19 5.88
CA GLU A 301 -22.90 3.64 4.51
C GLU A 301 -21.88 4.76 4.25
N ALA A 302 -21.07 4.59 3.19
CA ALA A 302 -20.13 5.62 2.78
C ALA A 302 -20.93 6.82 2.27
N GLN A 303 -20.82 7.96 2.95
CA GLN A 303 -21.17 9.22 2.32
C GLN A 303 -20.04 9.55 1.36
N GLU A 304 -20.33 9.60 0.06
CA GLU A 304 -19.39 10.15 -0.93
C GLU A 304 -19.12 11.61 -0.53
N GLU A 305 -17.85 11.96 -0.30
CA GLU A 305 -17.43 13.34 -0.09
C GLU A 305 -17.65 14.10 -1.41
N ASP A 306 -18.77 14.81 -1.52
CA ASP A 306 -18.95 15.83 -2.55
C ASP A 306 -17.96 16.98 -2.29
N GLU A 307 -16.96 17.09 -3.17
CA GLU A 307 -16.17 18.31 -3.32
C GLU A 307 -17.13 19.46 -3.70
N GLU A 308 -17.14 20.52 -2.89
CA GLU A 308 -18.01 21.73 -2.97
C GLU A 308 -19.34 21.71 -2.18
N SER A 309 -19.24 21.72 -0.84
CA SER A 309 -20.33 22.26 0.00
C SER A 309 -19.79 22.75 1.35
N ASP A 310 -19.74 24.09 1.54
CA ASP A 310 -19.55 24.79 2.83
C ASP A 310 -20.78 24.63 3.76
N GLY A 311 -21.30 23.40 3.88
CA GLY A 311 -22.52 23.07 4.62
C GLY A 311 -22.26 22.13 5.78
N LEU A 312 -22.73 22.53 6.97
CA LEU A 312 -22.76 21.70 8.19
C LEU A 312 -23.32 20.28 7.90
N PRO A 313 -22.79 19.23 8.56
CA PRO A 313 -23.18 17.84 8.29
C PRO A 313 -24.65 17.62 8.68
N GLY A 314 -25.47 17.13 7.74
CA GLY A 314 -26.83 16.67 8.10
C GLY A 314 -27.92 16.55 7.02
N GLN A 315 -27.68 16.65 5.72
CA GLN A 315 -28.75 16.44 4.72
C GLN A 315 -28.25 15.68 3.48
N ASP A 316 -28.87 14.54 3.21
CA ASP A 316 -28.59 13.62 2.10
C ASP A 316 -29.82 13.54 1.18
N PRO A 317 -29.64 13.73 -0.14
CA PRO A 317 -30.48 13.04 -1.09
C PRO A 317 -29.68 12.42 -2.26
N GLY A 318 -29.31 11.15 -2.11
CA GLY A 318 -29.56 10.13 -3.14
C GLY A 318 -28.35 9.66 -3.95
N SER A 319 -27.72 8.59 -3.50
CA SER A 319 -26.68 7.86 -4.24
C SER A 319 -27.15 6.50 -4.78
N ARG A 320 -26.46 6.04 -5.83
CA ARG A 320 -26.85 4.95 -6.74
C ARG A 320 -26.41 3.57 -6.23
N LEU A 321 -27.30 2.58 -6.37
CA LEU A 321 -27.18 1.21 -5.86
C LEU A 321 -26.09 0.38 -6.57
N LEU A 322 -25.20 -0.25 -5.78
CA LEU A 322 -24.50 -1.47 -6.16
C LEU A 322 -25.46 -2.66 -6.03
N GLU A 323 -25.40 -3.63 -6.95
CA GLU A 323 -26.22 -4.85 -6.89
C GLU A 323 -25.93 -5.60 -5.59
N ALA A 324 -27.00 -6.07 -4.94
CA ALA A 324 -26.97 -6.53 -3.56
C ALA A 324 -25.98 -7.66 -3.31
N ASP A 325 -25.63 -8.44 -4.31
CA ASP A 325 -24.91 -9.70 -4.14
C ASP A 325 -23.37 -9.55 -4.14
N ASP A 326 -22.84 -8.40 -4.59
CA ASP A 326 -21.39 -8.18 -4.77
C ASP A 326 -20.74 -7.39 -3.62
N SER A 327 -21.52 -6.91 -2.65
CA SER A 327 -20.98 -6.15 -1.53
C SER A 327 -20.41 -7.10 -0.48
N LEU A 328 -19.21 -6.80 0.04
CA LEU A 328 -18.69 -7.42 1.26
C LEU A 328 -19.74 -7.38 2.39
N ALA A 329 -20.57 -6.33 2.45
CA ALA A 329 -21.68 -6.24 3.39
C ALA A 329 -22.74 -7.34 3.20
N PHE A 330 -23.01 -7.76 1.96
CA PHE A 330 -23.92 -8.86 1.64
C PHE A 330 -23.34 -10.21 1.97
N GLU A 331 -22.07 -10.47 1.68
CA GLU A 331 -21.42 -11.70 2.11
C GLU A 331 -21.46 -11.84 3.64
N ILE A 332 -21.21 -10.74 4.35
CA ILE A 332 -21.30 -10.67 5.81
C ILE A 332 -22.74 -10.90 6.28
N ALA A 333 -23.74 -10.24 5.68
CA ALA A 333 -25.14 -10.41 6.02
C ALA A 333 -25.64 -11.85 5.74
N HIS A 334 -25.22 -12.43 4.62
CA HIS A 334 -25.56 -13.78 4.20
C HIS A 334 -24.88 -14.84 5.10
N PHE A 335 -23.61 -14.63 5.46
CA PHE A 335 -22.92 -15.45 6.45
C PHE A 335 -23.64 -15.43 7.81
N ILE A 336 -24.11 -14.27 8.25
CA ILE A 336 -24.85 -14.10 9.51
C ILE A 336 -26.22 -14.79 9.46
N ARG A 337 -26.92 -14.77 8.32
CA ARG A 337 -28.19 -15.51 8.12
C ARG A 337 -27.97 -17.02 8.20
N ARG A 338 -27.00 -17.55 7.46
CA ARG A 338 -26.65 -19.00 7.48
C ARG A 338 -26.23 -19.49 8.87
N SER A 339 -25.49 -18.69 9.63
CA SER A 339 -25.02 -19.08 10.97
C SER A 339 -26.11 -19.02 12.06
N ARG A 340 -27.28 -18.43 11.76
CA ARG A 340 -28.47 -18.44 12.62
C ARG A 340 -29.46 -19.58 12.32
N GLY A 341 -29.23 -20.36 11.27
CA GLY A 341 -30.12 -21.46 10.87
C GLY A 341 -31.45 -20.99 10.24
N GLU A 342 -31.47 -19.78 9.66
CA GLU A 342 -32.56 -19.28 8.82
C GLU A 342 -32.23 -19.41 7.33
#